data_AF-A0A239HDG5-F1
#
_entry.id   AF-A0A239HDG5-F1
#
_cell.length_a   1.000
_cell.length_b   1.000
_cell.length_c   1.000
_cell.angle_alpha   90.00
_cell.angle_beta   90.00
_cell.angle_gamma   90.00
#
_symmetry.space_group_name_H-M   'P 1'
#
loop_
_entity.id
_entity.type
_entity.pdbx_description
1 polymer ?
#
loop_
_entity_poly.entity_id
_entity_poly.type
_entity_poly.pdbx_seq_one_letter_code
_entity_poly.pdbx_strand_id
1 'polypeptide(L)'
;MKTKPWLTVPVAVAFLIGCSSGSATAERSFGFPDSAGGLLTRQAQTERFGREDDTVEQRELTVAQLSAAYDGAVAASQAYADDSLRVLVTAYAVNASSPKLWSPQANEKIAERLRLAAPPERVERSGDAECVVESRSFVPDSTGPTRPDERVLRCQGVRDGVTVLIPEIAPSVDADTALRVVADSLDHFRP
;
A
#
# COMPACT_ATOMS: atom_id res chain seq x y z
N MET A 1 -85.50 -6.58 12.26
CA MET A 1 -85.77 -6.55 10.80
C MET A 1 -84.61 -5.86 10.09
N LYS A 2 -84.25 -6.36 8.89
CA LYS A 2 -83.09 -6.04 8.00
C LYS A 2 -81.78 -6.80 8.35
N THR A 3 -81.54 -8.00 7.79
CA THR A 3 -80.88 -8.36 6.48
C THR A 3 -79.38 -8.02 6.46
N LYS A 4 -78.40 -8.78 5.96
CA LYS A 4 -78.24 -10.09 5.25
C LYS A 4 -76.69 -10.37 5.22
N PRO A 5 -76.23 -11.54 4.74
CA PRO A 5 -74.92 -12.13 5.06
C PRO A 5 -73.80 -11.88 4.02
N TRP A 6 -72.58 -12.29 4.44
CA TRP A 6 -71.44 -12.89 3.71
C TRP A 6 -71.08 -12.41 2.30
N LEU A 7 -69.82 -11.99 2.15
CA LEU A 7 -68.92 -12.38 1.05
C LEU A 7 -67.48 -12.00 1.41
N THR A 8 -66.71 -12.98 1.86
CA THR A 8 -65.25 -12.93 1.89
C THR A 8 -64.73 -13.00 0.46
N VAL A 9 -64.06 -11.93 0.02
CA VAL A 9 -63.27 -11.90 -1.20
C VAL A 9 -61.80 -11.96 -0.79
N PRO A 10 -61.03 -12.99 -1.14
CA PRO A 10 -59.57 -12.89 -1.11
C PRO A 10 -59.12 -12.12 -2.36
N VAL A 11 -57.96 -11.46 -2.30
CA VAL A 11 -56.89 -11.53 -3.31
C VAL A 11 -55.94 -10.34 -3.25
N ALA A 12 -54.65 -10.71 -3.25
CA ALA A 12 -53.44 -10.00 -3.68
C ALA A 12 -53.00 -8.75 -2.89
N VAL A 13 -52.13 -9.02 -1.90
CA VAL A 13 -51.06 -8.10 -1.53
C VAL A 13 -50.07 -8.05 -2.69
N ALA A 14 -50.08 -6.98 -3.46
CA ALA A 14 -49.00 -6.64 -4.38
C ALA A 14 -47.98 -5.78 -3.62
N PHE A 15 -46.93 -6.42 -3.11
CA PHE A 15 -45.71 -5.74 -2.68
C PHE A 15 -45.00 -5.21 -3.95
N LEU A 16 -45.17 -3.93 -4.24
CA LEU A 16 -44.25 -3.20 -5.11
C LEU A 16 -43.46 -2.21 -4.24
N ILE A 17 -42.45 -2.75 -3.55
CA ILE A 17 -41.31 -1.96 -3.08
C ILE A 17 -40.55 -1.55 -4.35
N GLY A 18 -40.95 -0.44 -4.92
CA GLY A 18 -40.17 0.28 -5.92
C GLY A 18 -39.03 1.02 -5.23
N CYS A 19 -38.00 0.30 -4.79
CA CYS A 19 -36.71 0.91 -4.51
C CYS A 19 -36.13 1.39 -5.84
N SER A 20 -36.33 2.67 -6.16
CA SER A 20 -35.44 3.39 -7.06
C SER A 20 -34.11 3.60 -6.31
N SER A 21 -33.39 2.51 -6.07
CA SER A 21 -31.98 2.56 -5.69
C SER A 21 -31.23 2.97 -6.95
N GLY A 22 -31.12 4.28 -7.14
CA GLY A 22 -30.14 4.86 -8.04
C GLY A 22 -28.82 4.17 -7.78
N SER A 23 -28.26 3.62 -8.85
CA SER A 23 -27.05 2.82 -8.90
C SER A 23 -26.06 3.24 -7.82
N ALA A 24 -25.93 2.41 -6.79
CA ALA A 24 -24.71 2.35 -6.04
C ALA A 24 -23.63 2.08 -7.10
N THR A 25 -22.85 3.10 -7.43
CA THR A 25 -21.47 2.90 -7.84
C THR A 25 -20.96 1.80 -6.93
N ALA A 26 -20.68 0.62 -7.49
CA ALA A 26 -19.93 -0.38 -6.78
C ALA A 26 -18.67 0.35 -6.32
N GLU A 27 -18.61 0.71 -5.03
CA GLU A 27 -17.38 1.15 -4.42
C GLU A 27 -16.41 0.03 -4.78
N ARG A 28 -15.48 0.31 -5.71
CA ARG A 28 -14.38 -0.62 -5.91
C ARG A 28 -13.80 -0.81 -4.53
N SER A 29 -13.85 -2.04 -4.04
CA SER A 29 -13.26 -2.39 -2.77
C SER A 29 -11.84 -1.85 -2.80
N PHE A 30 -11.55 -0.92 -1.89
CA PHE A 30 -10.22 -0.33 -1.75
C PHE A 30 -9.32 -1.43 -1.16
N GLY A 31 -8.83 -2.30 -2.06
CA GLY A 31 -8.05 -3.49 -1.78
C GLY A 31 -6.79 -3.51 -2.64
N PHE A 32 -5.89 -4.43 -2.33
CA PHE A 32 -4.61 -4.56 -3.01
C PHE A 32 -4.65 -5.72 -4.04
N PRO A 33 -3.73 -5.76 -5.01
CA PRO A 33 -3.59 -6.91 -5.90
C PRO A 33 -3.06 -8.13 -5.14
N ASP A 34 -3.42 -9.33 -5.61
CA ASP A 34 -2.94 -10.61 -5.04
C ASP A 34 -1.42 -10.82 -5.19
N SER A 35 -0.78 -10.02 -6.04
CA SER A 35 0.67 -10.01 -6.24
C SER A 35 1.18 -8.61 -6.56
N ALA A 36 2.38 -8.28 -6.10
CA ALA A 36 3.06 -7.03 -6.40
C ALA A 36 4.58 -7.23 -6.35
N GLY A 37 5.33 -6.65 -7.29
CA GLY A 37 6.79 -6.78 -7.37
C GLY A 37 7.30 -8.20 -7.56
N GLY A 38 6.45 -9.11 -8.06
CA GLY A 38 6.75 -10.55 -8.15
C GLY A 38 6.54 -11.33 -6.85
N LEU A 39 6.02 -10.68 -5.79
CA LEU A 39 5.66 -11.30 -4.53
C LEU A 39 4.17 -11.66 -4.51
N LEU A 40 3.78 -12.70 -3.78
CA LEU A 40 2.36 -13.06 -3.56
C LEU A 40 1.91 -12.56 -2.20
N THR A 41 0.60 -12.52 -1.94
CA THR A 41 0.11 -12.20 -0.59
C THR A 41 0.75 -13.13 0.46
N ARG A 42 1.14 -12.56 1.60
CA ARG A 42 1.74 -13.32 2.71
C ARG A 42 0.80 -14.43 3.17
N GLN A 43 -0.50 -14.17 3.21
CA GLN A 43 -1.52 -15.17 3.52
C GLN A 43 -1.43 -16.40 2.60
N ALA A 44 -1.41 -16.19 1.28
CA ALA A 44 -1.31 -17.29 0.33
C ALA A 44 -0.01 -18.11 0.52
N GLN A 45 1.09 -17.45 0.87
CA GLN A 45 2.35 -18.14 1.15
C GLN A 45 2.32 -18.87 2.51
N THR A 46 1.81 -18.25 3.58
CA THR A 46 1.76 -18.88 4.90
C THR A 46 0.84 -20.10 4.92
N GLU A 47 -0.30 -20.05 4.23
CA GLU A 47 -1.19 -21.21 4.03
C GLU A 47 -0.46 -22.37 3.36
N ARG A 48 0.35 -22.08 2.32
CA ARG A 48 1.18 -23.07 1.63
C ARG A 48 2.21 -23.74 2.55
N PHE A 49 2.71 -23.02 3.55
CA PHE A 49 3.69 -23.53 4.53
C PHE A 49 3.06 -24.03 5.84
N GLY A 50 1.74 -23.98 6.00
CA GLY A 50 1.06 -24.31 7.25
C GLY A 50 1.47 -23.39 8.41
N ARG A 51 1.72 -22.11 8.13
CA ARG A 51 2.06 -21.08 9.13
C ARG A 51 0.91 -20.08 9.26
N GLU A 52 0.84 -19.44 10.41
CA GLU A 52 -0.09 -18.33 10.66
C GLU A 52 0.62 -16.99 10.44
N ASP A 53 -0.13 -15.96 10.02
CA ASP A 53 0.35 -14.59 9.93
C ASP A 53 -0.02 -13.83 11.22
N ASP A 54 0.91 -13.81 12.16
CA ASP A 54 0.79 -13.16 13.47
C ASP A 54 0.80 -11.61 13.41
N THR A 55 0.94 -11.02 12.22
CA THR A 55 1.05 -9.56 12.05
C THR A 55 -0.26 -8.88 11.68
N VAL A 56 -1.37 -9.62 11.56
CA VAL A 56 -2.69 -9.07 11.16
C VAL A 56 -3.14 -7.93 12.08
N GLU A 57 -3.16 -8.16 13.40
CA GLU A 57 -3.65 -7.16 14.37
C GLU A 57 -2.82 -5.87 14.32
N GLN A 58 -1.50 -5.97 14.23
CA GLN A 58 -0.61 -4.82 14.14
C GLN A 58 -0.81 -4.04 12.82
N ARG A 59 -1.11 -4.73 11.72
CA ARG A 59 -1.43 -4.09 10.44
C ARG A 59 -2.77 -3.35 10.50
N GLU A 60 -3.80 -3.95 11.08
CA GLU A 60 -5.10 -3.30 11.26
C GLU A 60 -5.00 -2.04 12.12
N LEU A 61 -4.24 -2.09 13.22
CA LEU A 61 -3.93 -0.92 14.03
C LEU A 61 -3.24 0.18 13.22
N THR A 62 -2.25 -0.20 12.41
CA THR A 62 -1.52 0.75 11.54
C THR A 62 -2.44 1.36 10.48
N VAL A 63 -3.36 0.59 9.90
CA VAL A 63 -4.38 1.09 8.96
C VAL A 63 -5.30 2.12 9.63
N ALA A 64 -5.76 1.84 10.84
CA ALA A 64 -6.60 2.78 11.60
C ALA A 64 -5.85 4.09 11.90
N GLN A 65 -4.57 4.01 12.29
CA GLN A 65 -3.72 5.19 12.52
C GLN A 65 -3.46 5.97 11.23
N LEU A 66 -3.22 5.28 10.12
CA LEU A 66 -3.02 5.92 8.82
C LEU A 66 -4.28 6.65 8.37
N SER A 67 -5.45 6.00 8.48
CA SER A 67 -6.74 6.63 8.20
C SER A 67 -6.93 7.90 9.03
N ALA A 68 -6.68 7.85 10.34
CA ALA A 68 -6.78 9.00 11.22
C ALA A 68 -5.80 10.14 10.87
N ALA A 69 -4.59 9.81 10.41
CA ALA A 69 -3.60 10.80 9.97
C ALA A 69 -3.99 11.54 8.67
N TYR A 70 -4.93 10.97 7.90
CA TYR A 70 -5.49 11.56 6.68
C TYR A 70 -6.98 11.89 6.86
N ASP A 71 -7.34 12.46 8.01
CA ASP A 71 -8.69 12.96 8.31
C ASP A 71 -9.82 11.92 8.16
N GLY A 72 -9.51 10.64 8.41
CA GLY A 72 -10.45 9.54 8.29
C GLY A 72 -10.60 8.98 6.87
N ALA A 73 -9.68 9.29 5.95
CA ALA A 73 -9.66 8.71 4.62
C ALA A 73 -9.61 7.17 4.65
N VAL A 74 -10.23 6.52 3.66
CA VAL A 74 -10.22 5.05 3.53
C VAL A 74 -8.77 4.59 3.39
N ALA A 75 -8.39 3.61 4.22
CA ALA A 75 -7.07 3.02 4.21
C ALA A 75 -7.14 1.49 4.20
N ALA A 76 -6.12 0.85 3.66
CA ALA A 76 -5.99 -0.60 3.59
C ALA A 76 -4.52 -1.02 3.71
N SER A 77 -4.27 -2.29 3.94
CA SER A 77 -2.92 -2.86 3.91
C SER A 77 -2.89 -4.24 3.27
N GLN A 78 -1.76 -4.60 2.70
CA GLN A 78 -1.47 -5.94 2.20
C GLN A 78 -0.03 -6.31 2.49
N ALA A 79 0.16 -7.48 3.09
CA ALA A 79 1.49 -8.07 3.22
C ALA A 79 1.76 -8.98 2.02
N TYR A 80 2.97 -8.90 1.51
CA TYR A 80 3.51 -9.67 0.41
C TYR A 80 4.74 -10.45 0.86
N ALA A 81 4.92 -11.63 0.28
CA ALA A 81 6.04 -12.48 0.55
C ALA A 81 6.52 -13.25 -0.69
N ASP A 82 7.81 -13.57 -0.71
CA ASP A 82 8.36 -14.56 -1.64
C ASP A 82 7.97 -15.98 -1.22
N ASP A 83 8.32 -16.94 -2.06
CA ASP A 83 8.07 -18.36 -1.80
C ASP A 83 8.87 -18.91 -0.61
N SER A 84 9.93 -18.22 -0.18
CA SER A 84 10.75 -18.65 0.95
C SER A 84 10.35 -18.01 2.29
N LEU A 85 9.40 -17.06 2.28
CA LEU A 85 9.02 -16.20 3.40
C LEU A 85 10.22 -15.41 4.00
N ARG A 86 11.27 -15.18 3.21
CA ARG A 86 12.47 -14.42 3.62
C ARG A 86 12.41 -12.97 3.17
N VAL A 87 11.66 -12.70 2.11
CA VAL A 87 11.35 -11.37 1.63
C VAL A 87 9.93 -11.08 2.06
N LEU A 88 9.77 -10.13 2.99
CA LEU A 88 8.47 -9.72 3.53
C LEU A 88 8.32 -8.22 3.33
N VAL A 89 7.20 -7.80 2.74
CA VAL A 89 6.90 -6.40 2.49
C VAL A 89 5.45 -6.15 2.86
N THR A 90 5.18 -5.10 3.65
CA THR A 90 3.81 -4.66 3.91
C THR A 90 3.58 -3.31 3.24
N ALA A 91 2.65 -3.30 2.28
CA ALA A 91 2.17 -2.08 1.65
C ALA A 91 0.92 -1.59 2.37
N TYR A 92 0.82 -0.28 2.52
CA TYR A 92 -0.35 0.43 3.05
C TYR A 92 -0.83 1.40 1.99
N ALA A 93 -2.14 1.55 1.83
CA ALA A 93 -2.73 2.51 0.92
C ALA A 93 -3.71 3.40 1.67
N VAL A 94 -3.82 4.65 1.25
CA VAL A 94 -4.82 5.60 1.72
C VAL A 94 -5.38 6.39 0.55
N ASN A 95 -6.69 6.60 0.52
CA ASN A 95 -7.37 7.39 -0.51
C ASN A 95 -7.22 8.89 -0.23
N ALA A 96 -5.98 9.33 -0.16
CA ALA A 96 -5.57 10.72 -0.03
C ALA A 96 -4.18 10.90 -0.65
N SER A 97 -3.88 12.10 -1.15
CA SER A 97 -2.56 12.42 -1.71
C SER A 97 -1.57 12.80 -0.61
N SER A 98 -0.31 12.43 -0.82
CA SER A 98 0.80 12.79 0.07
C SER A 98 1.86 13.63 -0.66
N PRO A 99 2.61 14.48 0.04
CA PRO A 99 3.79 15.11 -0.53
C PRO A 99 4.83 14.07 -0.98
N LYS A 100 5.64 14.41 -1.98
CA LYS A 100 6.76 13.57 -2.46
C LYS A 100 7.79 13.28 -1.36
N LEU A 101 8.53 12.17 -1.50
CA LEU A 101 9.59 11.83 -0.55
C LEU A 101 10.71 12.84 -0.66
N TRP A 102 11.21 13.22 0.51
CA TRP A 102 12.39 14.04 0.67
C TRP A 102 13.25 13.49 1.81
N SER A 103 14.53 13.82 1.76
CA SER A 103 15.48 13.57 2.84
C SER A 103 16.40 14.77 3.01
N PRO A 104 16.68 15.21 4.24
CA PRO A 104 17.68 16.24 4.47
C PRO A 104 19.10 15.76 4.12
N GLN A 105 19.33 14.44 4.08
CA GLN A 105 20.61 13.81 3.74
C GLN A 105 20.79 13.58 2.24
N ALA A 106 19.71 13.72 1.44
CA ALA A 106 19.75 13.64 -0.02
C ALA A 106 20.17 14.95 -0.67
N ASN A 107 21.34 15.46 -0.27
CA ASN A 107 21.88 16.74 -0.70
C ASN A 107 23.37 16.63 -1.05
N GLU A 108 23.73 16.98 -2.27
CA GLU A 108 25.13 16.98 -2.76
C GLU A 108 26.06 17.85 -1.90
N LYS A 109 25.56 18.94 -1.31
CA LYS A 109 26.37 19.77 -0.40
C LYS A 109 26.81 19.02 0.85
N ILE A 110 26.03 18.03 1.29
CA ILE A 110 26.41 17.16 2.41
C ILE A 110 27.54 16.22 1.97
N ALA A 111 27.42 15.64 0.77
CA ALA A 111 28.47 14.81 0.18
C ALA A 111 29.80 15.59 0.07
N GLU A 112 29.77 16.80 -0.51
CA GLU A 112 30.93 17.68 -0.66
C GLU A 112 31.58 18.01 0.70
N ARG A 113 30.77 18.43 1.68
CA ARG A 113 31.26 18.77 3.03
C ARG A 113 31.93 17.59 3.71
N LEU A 114 31.41 16.38 3.48
CA LEU A 114 31.90 15.14 4.08
C LEU A 114 32.94 14.42 3.20
N ARG A 115 33.27 14.96 2.03
CA ARG A 115 34.17 14.34 1.02
C ARG A 115 33.74 12.92 0.62
N LEU A 116 32.44 12.74 0.44
CA LEU A 116 31.85 11.49 0.01
C LEU A 116 31.61 11.50 -1.50
N ALA A 117 31.66 10.33 -2.12
CA ALA A 117 31.37 10.16 -3.55
C ALA A 117 29.89 10.48 -3.90
N ALA A 118 28.98 10.34 -2.93
CA ALA A 118 27.55 10.61 -3.06
C ALA A 118 26.95 10.98 -1.69
N PRO A 119 25.74 11.57 -1.64
CA PRO A 119 25.07 11.89 -0.38
C PRO A 119 24.75 10.62 0.44
N PRO A 120 24.71 10.72 1.79
CA PRO A 120 24.39 9.58 2.66
C PRO A 120 23.04 8.91 2.37
N GLU A 121 22.06 9.68 1.92
CA GLU A 121 20.78 9.17 1.43
C GLU A 121 20.49 9.70 0.03
N ARG A 122 19.67 8.98 -0.73
CA ARG A 122 19.18 9.41 -2.04
C ARG A 122 17.70 9.05 -2.19
N VAL A 123 16.99 9.82 -3.02
CA VAL A 123 15.61 9.49 -3.40
C VAL A 123 15.65 8.84 -4.78
N GLU A 124 15.51 7.51 -4.80
CA GLU A 124 15.35 6.74 -6.04
C GLU A 124 13.92 6.84 -6.53
N ARG A 125 13.73 6.85 -7.86
CA ARG A 125 12.42 7.03 -8.47
C ARG A 125 12.22 6.09 -9.65
N SER A 126 11.00 5.56 -9.78
CA SER A 126 10.52 4.83 -10.94
C SER A 126 9.05 5.17 -11.17
N GLY A 127 8.76 5.96 -12.21
CA GLY A 127 7.41 6.51 -12.41
C GLY A 127 6.94 7.34 -11.21
N ASP A 128 5.81 6.95 -10.63
CA ASP A 128 5.23 7.60 -9.44
C ASP A 128 5.70 6.98 -8.12
N ALA A 129 6.51 5.91 -8.17
CA ALA A 129 7.12 5.30 -7.00
C ALA A 129 8.46 5.98 -6.67
N GLU A 130 8.66 6.25 -5.39
CA GLU A 130 9.87 6.87 -4.84
C GLU A 130 10.33 6.09 -3.61
N CYS A 131 11.64 5.93 -3.43
CA CYS A 131 12.23 5.30 -2.24
C CYS A 131 13.36 6.15 -1.69
N VAL A 132 13.42 6.30 -0.37
CA VAL A 132 14.63 6.82 0.29
C VAL A 132 15.58 5.67 0.52
N VAL A 133 16.79 5.77 -0.05
CA VAL A 133 17.86 4.77 0.05
C VAL A 133 19.04 5.37 0.79
N GLU A 134 19.51 4.67 1.81
CA GLU A 134 20.65 5.03 2.64
C GLU A 134 21.88 4.23 2.22
N SER A 135 23.02 4.88 2.06
CA SER A 135 24.31 4.22 1.94
C SER A 135 24.84 3.83 3.32
N ARG A 136 25.01 2.53 3.56
CA ARG A 136 25.58 1.97 4.80
C ARG A 136 27.09 2.04 4.86
N SER A 137 27.73 2.13 3.70
CA SER A 137 29.17 2.31 3.58
C SER A 137 29.47 3.66 2.96
N PHE A 138 30.11 4.55 3.71
CA PHE A 138 30.57 5.82 3.19
C PHE A 138 31.81 5.60 2.33
N VAL A 139 31.67 5.83 1.03
CA VAL A 139 32.77 5.73 0.07
C VAL A 139 33.38 7.11 -0.11
N PRO A 140 34.67 7.31 0.25
CA PRO A 140 35.38 8.54 -0.07
C PRO A 140 35.37 8.80 -1.58
N ASP A 141 35.28 10.06 -1.98
CA ASP A 141 35.33 10.48 -3.39
C ASP A 141 36.57 9.94 -4.16
N SER A 142 37.69 9.79 -3.46
CA SER A 142 38.96 9.27 -3.98
C SER A 142 38.99 7.77 -4.32
N THR A 143 38.00 6.98 -3.90
CA THR A 143 38.03 5.50 -4.01
C THR A 143 37.59 4.97 -5.39
N GLY A 144 37.05 5.83 -6.27
CA GLY A 144 36.52 5.40 -7.57
C GLY A 144 35.13 4.74 -7.47
N PRO A 145 34.62 4.08 -8.54
CA PRO A 145 33.23 3.62 -8.61
C PRO A 145 33.01 2.34 -7.79
N THR A 146 32.98 2.48 -6.46
CA THR A 146 32.48 1.43 -5.56
C THR A 146 31.03 1.73 -5.23
N ARG A 147 30.10 0.84 -5.59
CA ARG A 147 28.71 0.98 -5.17
C ARG A 147 28.65 0.68 -3.68
N PRO A 148 28.21 1.62 -2.83
CA PRO A 148 28.10 1.39 -1.40
C PRO A 148 27.10 0.26 -1.11
N ASP A 149 27.26 -0.41 0.03
CA ASP A 149 26.16 -1.19 0.61
C ASP A 149 24.99 -0.24 0.90
N GLU A 150 23.78 -0.64 0.55
CA GLU A 150 22.60 0.23 0.57
C GLU A 150 21.45 -0.42 1.32
N ARG A 151 20.65 0.41 1.99
CA ARG A 151 19.39 0.02 2.62
C ARG A 151 18.27 0.93 2.13
N VAL A 152 17.15 0.34 1.76
CA VAL A 152 15.91 1.11 1.56
C VAL A 152 15.30 1.44 2.91
N LEU A 153 15.05 2.71 3.18
CA LEU A 153 14.46 3.16 4.44
C LEU A 153 12.93 3.10 4.39
N ARG A 154 12.36 3.64 3.32
CA ARG A 154 10.92 3.71 3.07
C ARG A 154 10.66 3.96 1.60
N CYS A 155 9.50 3.53 1.13
CA CYS A 155 9.02 3.87 -0.20
C CYS A 155 7.60 4.42 -0.13
N GLN A 156 7.24 5.22 -1.13
CA GLN A 156 5.88 5.64 -1.35
C GLN A 156 5.62 5.82 -2.84
N GLY A 157 4.36 5.93 -3.21
CA GLY A 157 3.99 6.52 -4.48
C GLY A 157 2.62 7.15 -4.40
N VAL A 158 2.37 8.13 -5.25
CA VAL A 158 1.14 8.92 -5.23
C VAL A 158 0.61 9.04 -6.65
N ARG A 159 -0.63 8.60 -6.86
CA ARG A 159 -1.29 8.72 -8.17
C ARG A 159 -2.81 8.81 -7.98
N ASP A 160 -3.45 9.67 -8.76
CA ASP A 160 -4.92 9.77 -8.86
C ASP A 160 -5.64 9.89 -7.50
N GLY A 161 -5.04 10.61 -6.55
CA GLY A 161 -5.63 10.82 -5.22
C GLY A 161 -5.31 9.72 -4.20
N VAL A 162 -4.61 8.66 -4.59
CA VAL A 162 -4.20 7.55 -3.71
C VAL A 162 -2.71 7.64 -3.41
N THR A 163 -2.36 7.41 -2.15
CA THR A 163 -0.97 7.18 -1.72
C THR A 163 -0.79 5.72 -1.33
N VAL A 164 0.27 5.10 -1.82
CA VAL A 164 0.78 3.81 -1.33
C VAL A 164 2.08 4.05 -0.56
N LEU A 165 2.27 3.37 0.56
CA LEU A 165 3.39 3.50 1.49
C LEU A 165 3.97 2.12 1.83
N ILE A 166 5.29 2.04 1.88
CA ILE A 166 6.02 0.96 2.54
C ILE A 166 6.90 1.64 3.61
N PRO A 167 6.41 1.77 4.85
CA PRO A 167 7.05 2.60 5.87
C PRO A 167 8.32 1.97 6.46
N GLU A 168 8.40 0.64 6.43
CA GLU A 168 9.54 -0.14 6.87
C GLU A 168 9.83 -1.22 5.84
N ILE A 169 11.10 -1.34 5.45
CA ILE A 169 11.55 -2.27 4.44
C ILE A 169 12.59 -3.19 5.07
N ALA A 170 12.34 -4.50 4.98
CA ALA A 170 13.26 -5.51 5.48
C ALA A 170 14.61 -5.38 4.76
N PRO A 171 15.76 -5.61 5.43
CA PRO A 171 17.07 -5.53 4.80
C PRO A 171 17.27 -6.46 3.59
N SER A 172 16.42 -7.49 3.44
CA SER A 172 16.43 -8.43 2.32
C SER A 172 15.73 -7.90 1.06
N VAL A 173 15.09 -6.73 1.12
CA VAL A 173 14.33 -6.13 0.01
C VAL A 173 15.15 -4.99 -0.59
N ASP A 174 15.52 -5.13 -1.86
CA ASP A 174 16.20 -4.07 -2.62
C ASP A 174 15.24 -2.97 -3.11
N ALA A 175 15.81 -1.84 -3.54
CA ALA A 175 15.05 -0.69 -4.01
C ALA A 175 14.19 -1.01 -5.23
N ASP A 176 14.70 -1.82 -6.17
CA ASP A 176 13.97 -2.18 -7.40
C ASP A 176 12.72 -3.02 -7.09
N THR A 177 12.82 -3.93 -6.13
CA THR A 177 11.67 -4.73 -5.66
C THR A 177 10.67 -3.85 -4.94
N ALA A 178 11.12 -2.98 -4.03
CA ALA A 178 10.24 -2.08 -3.29
C ALA A 178 9.52 -1.07 -4.21
N LEU A 179 10.23 -0.48 -5.18
CA LEU A 179 9.66 0.41 -6.21
C LEU A 179 8.58 -0.30 -7.03
N ARG A 180 8.83 -1.56 -7.44
CA ARG A 180 7.83 -2.36 -8.18
C ARG A 180 6.61 -2.69 -7.33
N VAL A 181 6.77 -3.03 -6.06
CA VAL A 181 5.61 -3.26 -5.16
C VAL A 181 4.73 -2.01 -5.09
N VAL A 182 5.32 -0.83 -4.92
CA VAL A 182 4.57 0.44 -4.91
C VAL A 182 3.88 0.68 -6.25
N ALA A 183 4.61 0.54 -7.37
CA ALA A 183 4.08 0.79 -8.70
C ALA A 183 2.91 -0.15 -9.06
N ASP A 184 3.07 -1.44 -8.82
CA ASP A 184 2.03 -2.45 -9.08
C ASP A 184 0.79 -2.21 -8.21
N SER A 185 1.00 -1.79 -6.95
CA SER A 185 -0.10 -1.42 -6.05
C SER A 185 -0.86 -0.19 -6.58
N LEU A 186 -0.15 0.86 -7.00
CA LEU A 186 -0.80 2.04 -7.61
C LEU A 186 -1.55 1.71 -8.90
N ASP A 187 -1.03 0.78 -9.70
CA ASP A 187 -1.70 0.32 -10.93
C ASP A 187 -3.02 -0.40 -10.65
N HIS A 188 -3.14 -1.07 -9.49
CA HIS A 188 -4.38 -1.72 -9.08
C HIS A 188 -5.48 -0.73 -8.71
N PHE A 189 -5.13 0.42 -8.14
CA PHE A 189 -6.09 1.46 -7.74
C PHE A 189 -6.59 2.34 -8.90
N ARG A 190 -6.17 2.07 -10.14
CA ARG A 190 -6.61 2.84 -11.31
C ARG A 190 -8.14 2.74 -11.48
N PRO A 191 -8.85 3.84 -11.82
CA PRO A 191 -10.27 3.86 -12.15
C PRO A 191 -10.60 3.09 -13.45
#